data_AF-A0A7L4PH58-F1
#
_entry.id   AF-A0A7L4PH58-F1
#
_cell.length_a   1.000
_cell.length_b   1.000
_cell.length_c   1.000
_cell.angle_alpha   90.00
_cell.angle_beta   90.00
_cell.angle_gamma   90.00
#
_symmetry.space_group_name_H-M   'P 1'
#
loop_
_entity.id
_entity.type
_entity.pdbx_description
1 polymer ?
#
loop_
_entity_poly.entity_id
_entity_poly.type
_entity_poly.pdbx_seq_one_letter_code
_entity_poly.pdbx_strand_id
1 'polypeptide(L)' 'MRRSVEEINERLRRGEARVLTAQEVCDLVEGGEKPGMQDVDVVTTATRAVMSGTYAVLSFPVAEPHTFLRA' A
#
# COMPACT_ATOMS: atom_id res chain seq x y z
N MET A 1 -25.26 -1.43 10.41
CA MET A 1 -25.67 -0.07 9.97
C MET A 1 -24.83 0.30 8.76
N ARG A 2 -25.42 0.81 7.68
CA ARG A 2 -24.68 1.37 6.55
C ARG A 2 -24.72 2.90 6.70
N ARG A 3 -23.56 3.55 6.82
CA ARG A 3 -23.45 5.01 6.69
C ARG A 3 -23.70 5.39 5.23
N SER A 4 -24.41 6.48 4.99
CA SER A 4 -24.58 7.00 3.63
C SER A 4 -23.39 7.86 3.23
N VAL A 5 -23.17 8.02 1.92
CA VAL A 5 -22.09 8.87 1.41
C VAL A 5 -22.36 10.33 1.77
N GLU A 6 -23.62 10.75 1.81
CA GLU A 6 -24.05 12.08 2.20
C GLU A 6 -23.66 12.40 3.65
N GLU A 7 -23.91 11.46 4.57
CA GLU A 7 -23.55 11.59 6.00
C GLU A 7 -22.03 11.72 6.17
N ILE A 8 -21.25 10.88 5.47
CA ILE A 8 -19.79 10.93 5.49
C ILE A 8 -19.27 12.28 4.97
N ASN A 9 -19.84 12.79 3.88
CA ASN A 9 -19.47 14.08 3.31
C ASN A 9 -19.79 15.25 4.24
N GLU A 10 -20.89 15.21 4.97
CA GLU A 10 -21.21 16.23 5.96
C GLU A 10 -20.20 16.23 7.12
N ARG A 11 -19.84 15.05 7.63
CA ARG A 11 -18.81 14.90 8.68
C ARG A 11 -17.43 15.34 8.21
N LEU A 12 -17.06 15.09 6.95
CA LEU A 12 -15.83 15.61 6.35
C LEU A 12 -15.83 17.14 6.33
N ARG A 13 -16.94 17.78 5.92
CA ARG A 13 -17.05 19.25 5.92
C ARG A 13 -16.97 19.85 7.32
N ARG A 14 -17.48 19.15 8.33
CA ARG A 14 -17.41 19.54 9.75
C ARG A 14 -16.07 19.25 10.41
N GLY A 15 -15.18 18.49 9.77
CA GLY A 15 -13.90 18.07 10.35
C GLY A 15 -14.03 16.97 11.42
N GLU A 16 -15.18 16.28 11.47
CA GLU A 16 -15.50 15.24 12.48
C GLU A 16 -15.36 13.81 11.92
N ALA A 17 -14.99 13.68 10.65
CA ALA A 17 -14.73 12.40 10.02
C ALA A 17 -13.35 11.87 10.42
N ARG A 18 -13.29 10.61 10.84
CA ARG A 18 -12.03 9.91 11.10
C ARG A 18 -11.50 9.33 9.80
N VAL A 19 -10.49 10.00 9.23
CA VAL A 19 -9.84 9.64 7.96
C VAL A 19 -8.51 8.96 8.26
N LEU A 20 -8.31 7.76 7.73
CA LEU A 20 -7.06 7.02 7.83
C LEU A 20 -6.50 6.74 6.43
N THR A 21 -5.19 6.56 6.32
CA THR A 21 -4.53 6.00 5.15
C THR A 21 -4.60 4.48 5.17
N ALA A 22 -4.41 3.86 4.00
CA ALA A 22 -4.31 2.41 3.91
C ALA A 22 -3.21 1.83 4.82
N GLN A 23 -2.08 2.52 4.97
CA GLN A 23 -0.97 2.07 5.83
C GLN A 23 -1.35 2.14 7.31
N GLU A 24 -1.96 3.23 7.77
CA GLU A 24 -2.41 3.35 9.17
C GLU A 24 -3.44 2.27 9.53
N VAL A 25 -4.29 1.85 8.57
CA VAL A 25 -5.20 0.72 8.79
C VAL A 25 -4.42 -0.59 8.94
N CYS A 26 -3.37 -0.83 8.14
CA CYS A 26 -2.51 -2.01 8.29
C CYS A 26 -1.82 -2.02 9.66
N ASP A 27 -1.24 -0.89 10.07
CA ASP A 27 -0.50 -0.76 11.33
C ASP A 27 -1.41 -1.06 12.54
N LEU A 28 -2.67 -0.61 12.51
CA LEU A 28 -3.67 -0.95 13.54
C LEU A 28 -3.93 -2.46 13.62
N VAL A 29 -4.09 -3.12 12.48
CA VAL A 29 -4.32 -4.57 12.42
C VAL A 29 -3.09 -5.35 12.90
N GLU A 30 -1.89 -4.92 12.52
CA GLU A 30 -0.62 -5.52 12.97
C GLU A 30 -0.42 -5.35 14.49
N GLY A 31 -0.90 -4.23 15.05
CA GLY A 31 -0.96 -3.98 16.50
C GLY A 31 -1.97 -4.85 17.27
N GLY A 32 -2.75 -5.70 16.57
CA GLY A 32 -3.75 -6.58 17.16
C GLY A 32 -5.13 -5.92 17.32
N GLU A 33 -5.31 -4.69 16.84
CA GLU A 33 -6.63 -4.06 16.80
C GLU A 33 -7.49 -4.65 15.67
N LYS A 34 -8.81 -4.56 15.83
CA LYS A 34 -9.78 -4.99 14.81
C LYS A 34 -10.60 -3.77 14.40
N PRO A 35 -10.07 -2.89 13.52
CA PRO A 35 -10.78 -1.68 13.12
C PRO A 35 -12.12 -2.05 12.46
N GLY A 36 -13.21 -1.58 13.06
CA GLY A 36 -14.56 -1.79 12.56
C GLY A 36 -15.08 -0.58 11.79
N MET A 37 -16.26 -0.74 11.19
CA MET A 37 -16.95 0.34 10.47
C MET A 37 -17.27 1.55 11.38
N GLN A 38 -17.41 1.33 12.68
CA GLN A 38 -17.61 2.38 13.67
C GLN A 38 -16.36 3.25 13.87
N ASP A 39 -15.17 2.68 13.65
CA ASP A 39 -13.89 3.30 14.00
C ASP A 39 -13.32 4.19 12.89
N VAL A 40 -13.74 3.99 11.64
CA VAL A 40 -13.18 4.69 10.48
C VAL A 40 -14.31 5.15 9.56
N ASP A 41 -14.21 6.38 9.06
CA ASP A 41 -15.17 6.95 8.11
C ASP A 41 -14.69 6.85 6.67
N VAL A 42 -13.41 7.13 6.44
CA VAL A 42 -12.79 7.13 5.12
C VAL A 42 -11.41 6.51 5.23
N VAL A 43 -11.11 5.56 4.34
CA VAL A 43 -9.76 5.06 4.12
C VAL A 43 -9.24 5.63 2.82
N THR A 44 -8.21 6.46 2.90
CA THR A 44 -7.53 7.01 1.74
C THR A 44 -6.55 5.98 1.20
N THR A 45 -6.86 5.46 0.03
CA THR A 45 -5.96 4.61 -0.74
C THR A 45 -5.31 5.49 -1.80
N ALA A 46 -4.05 5.85 -1.60
CA ALA A 46 -3.29 6.40 -2.71
C ALA A 46 -3.11 5.30 -3.76
N THR A 47 -3.17 5.65 -5.04
CA THR A 47 -2.76 4.74 -6.11
C THR A 47 -1.28 4.44 -5.92
N ARG A 48 -0.96 3.28 -5.35
CA ARG A 48 0.40 2.78 -5.29
C ARG A 48 0.75 2.29 -6.69
N ALA A 49 1.35 3.17 -7.51
CA ALA A 49 1.83 2.82 -8.85
C ALA A 49 2.61 1.49 -8.80
N VAL A 50 2.40 0.64 -9.81
CA VAL A 50 2.99 -0.70 -10.01
C VAL A 50 3.54 -1.36 -8.73
N MET A 51 2.64 -1.86 -7.88
CA MET A 51 2.98 -2.75 -6.75
C MET A 51 3.43 -4.15 -7.18
N SER A 52 3.28 -4.49 -8.46
CA SER A 52 3.71 -5.76 -9.06
C SER A 52 4.74 -5.51 -10.17
N GLY A 53 5.90 -4.97 -9.80
CA GLY A 53 7.06 -5.05 -10.67
C GLY A 53 7.68 -6.42 -10.50
N THR A 54 7.45 -7.34 -11.43
CA THR A 54 8.25 -8.57 -11.50
C THR A 54 9.61 -8.18 -12.08
N TYR A 55 10.65 -8.20 -11.25
CA TYR A 55 12.03 -7.95 -11.69
C TYR A 55 12.84 -9.24 -11.64
N ALA A 56 13.61 -9.49 -12.70
CA ALA A 56 14.53 -10.61 -12.78
C ALA A 56 15.92 -10.10 -13.19
N VAL A 57 16.94 -10.48 -12.42
CA VAL A 57 18.35 -10.28 -12.79
C VAL A 57 18.88 -11.60 -13.28
N LEU A 58 19.29 -11.64 -14.55
CA LEU A 58 19.96 -12.80 -15.12
C LEU A 58 21.43 -12.46 -15.33
N SER A 59 22.30 -13.10 -14.56
CA SER A 59 23.76 -13.00 -14.69
C SER A 59 24.31 -14.39 -14.98
N PHE A 60 25.01 -14.50 -16.10
CA PHE A 60 25.63 -15.75 -16.52
C PHE A 60 27.13 -15.53 -16.76
N PRO A 61 28.01 -16.34 -16.15
CA PRO A 61 29.43 -16.31 -16.48
C PRO A 61 29.63 -16.83 -17.91
N VAL A 62 30.30 -16.05 -18.75
CA VAL A 62 30.57 -16.42 -20.14
C VAL A 62 31.81 -17.32 -20.26
N ALA A 63 32.82 -17.09 -19.41
CA ALA A 63 34.02 -17.89 -19.31
C ALA A 63 34.74 -17.63 -17.98
N GLU A 64 35.71 -18.48 -17.63
CA GLU A 64 36.59 -18.21 -16.50
C GLU A 64 37.49 -17.00 -16.76
N PRO A 65 37.99 -16.33 -15.71
CA PRO A 65 39.00 -15.28 -15.86
C PRO A 65 40.16 -15.79 -16.73
N HIS A 66 40.61 -14.96 -17.68
CA HIS A 66 41.73 -15.26 -18.58
C HIS A 66 41.49 -16.34 -19.65
N THR A 67 40.25 -16.81 -19.89
CA THR A 67 39.97 -17.75 -20.99
C THR A 67 40.22 -17.16 -22.38
N PHE A 68 39.98 -15.86 -22.57
CA PHE A 68 40.17 -15.22 -23.88
C PHE A 68 41.59 -14.66 -24.02
N LEU A 69 42.33 -15.19 -24.99
CA LEU A 69 43.61 -14.64 -25.42
C LEU A 69 43.39 -13.76 -26.66
N ARG A 70 43.99 -12.57 -26.67
CA ARG A 70 43.92 -11.65 -27.81
C ARG A 70 44.69 -12.27 -28.98
N ALA A 71 44.05 -12.32 -30.15
CA ALA A 71 44.67 -12.71 -31.42
C ALA A 71 45.80 -11.76 -31.81
#